data_AF-A0A3D0RZX3-F1
#
_entry.id   AF-A0A3D0RZX3-F1
#
_cell.length_a   1.000
_cell.length_b   1.000
_cell.length_c   1.000
_cell.angle_alpha   90.00
_cell.angle_beta   90.00
_cell.angle_gamma   90.00
#
_symmetry.space_group_name_H-M   'P 1'
#
loop_
_entity.id
_entity.type
_entity.pdbx_description
1 polymer ?
#
loop_
_entity_poly.entity_id
_entity_poly.type
_entity_poly.pdbx_seq_one_letter_code
_entity_poly.pdbx_strand_id
1 'polypeptide(L)'
;MSLVRRTSVAAVAATALVLTVVLTLVTSTGSVASTRWVPGNAQAGQVKAGLAKQRPPAKLITFRDRVVGGLPVLSYRGAADPTVARYAGGWVAISTGPGAPRAIATQPGGPWQNIPSALTTQPSWALSGRYWASDLVEVNGLWLLYFSAEVSGIGVDGRCIGVATATDPTGAFVPDERPLVCPREAVAPRAYDRMKRRDRGMPRQGVIDPEYFRDRGGQGYLLYRTQGRPSSIRIVALPADGRPGGGKAQSTELVRRGGVIENPTMARRGKQYVLLT
;
A
#
# COMPACT_ATOMS: atom_id res chain seq x y z
N MET A 1 -71.34 -55.09 -35.38
CA MET A 1 -72.18 -54.01 -35.95
C MET A 1 -71.56 -52.69 -35.54
N SER A 2 -70.96 -51.97 -36.49
CA SER A 2 -71.56 -50.77 -37.11
C SER A 2 -71.43 -49.53 -36.21
N LEU A 3 -70.48 -48.65 -36.54
CA LEU A 3 -70.68 -47.26 -37.01
C LEU A 3 -70.44 -46.25 -35.85
N VAL A 4 -69.43 -45.36 -35.89
CA VAL A 4 -69.26 -44.11 -36.69
C VAL A 4 -69.76 -42.85 -35.96
N ARG A 5 -68.89 -41.82 -35.97
CA ARG A 5 -69.08 -40.34 -35.83
C ARG A 5 -69.43 -39.79 -34.44
N ARG A 6 -68.57 -38.96 -33.81
CA ARG A 6 -68.16 -37.54 -34.05
C ARG A 6 -69.05 -36.53 -33.31
N THR A 7 -68.38 -35.55 -32.69
CA THR A 7 -68.73 -34.17 -32.22
C THR A 7 -68.66 -34.01 -30.69
N SER A 8 -68.29 -32.89 -30.05
CA SER A 8 -67.58 -31.63 -30.39
C SER A 8 -67.41 -30.80 -29.08
N VAL A 9 -66.28 -30.11 -28.93
CA VAL A 9 -66.04 -28.78 -28.28
C VAL A 9 -66.28 -28.57 -26.75
N ALA A 10 -65.19 -28.25 -26.03
CA ALA A 10 -65.01 -27.13 -25.08
C ALA A 10 -63.56 -27.19 -24.53
N ALA A 11 -62.61 -26.41 -25.04
CA ALA A 11 -62.17 -25.11 -24.50
C ALA A 11 -61.62 -25.15 -23.05
N VAL A 12 -60.29 -25.24 -22.89
CA VAL A 12 -59.55 -24.48 -21.87
C VAL A 12 -58.21 -24.04 -22.47
N ALA A 13 -58.02 -22.73 -22.51
CA ALA A 13 -56.81 -22.06 -22.95
C ALA A 13 -55.71 -22.16 -21.87
N ALA A 14 -54.48 -22.44 -22.29
CA ALA A 14 -53.29 -22.15 -21.50
C ALA A 14 -52.26 -21.48 -22.42
N THR A 15 -52.13 -20.18 -22.24
CA THR A 15 -51.22 -19.30 -22.98
C THR A 15 -49.79 -19.55 -22.50
N ALA A 16 -48.95 -20.17 -23.33
CA ALA A 16 -47.51 -20.22 -23.11
C ALA A 16 -46.84 -19.12 -23.94
N LEU A 17 -46.31 -18.10 -23.27
CA LEU A 17 -45.54 -17.02 -23.87
C LEU A 17 -44.15 -17.56 -24.24
N VAL A 18 -43.91 -17.80 -25.54
CA VAL A 18 -42.58 -18.11 -26.06
C VAL A 18 -41.85 -16.79 -26.32
N LEU A 19 -40.85 -16.48 -25.52
CA LEU A 19 -39.93 -15.36 -25.76
C LEU A 19 -38.72 -15.89 -26.55
N THR A 20 -38.69 -15.64 -27.85
CA THR A 20 -37.56 -15.96 -28.72
C THR A 20 -36.44 -14.95 -28.48
N VAL A 21 -35.36 -15.34 -27.80
CA VAL A 21 -34.13 -14.53 -27.69
C VAL A 21 -33.29 -14.77 -28.93
N VAL A 22 -33.19 -13.75 -29.79
CA VAL A 22 -32.26 -13.71 -30.92
C VAL A 22 -30.84 -13.51 -30.37
N LEU A 23 -29.98 -14.50 -30.53
CA LEU A 23 -28.57 -14.44 -30.12
C LEU A 23 -27.74 -13.79 -31.24
N THR A 24 -27.49 -12.49 -31.15
CA THR A 24 -26.51 -11.80 -32.00
C THR A 24 -25.10 -12.06 -31.47
N LEU A 25 -24.29 -12.84 -32.20
CA LEU A 25 -22.85 -12.93 -31.95
C LEU A 25 -22.19 -11.59 -32.30
N VAL A 26 -21.80 -10.83 -31.27
CA VAL A 26 -20.87 -9.71 -31.42
C VAL A 26 -19.45 -10.25 -31.20
N THR A 27 -18.70 -10.40 -32.28
CA THR A 27 -17.25 -10.63 -32.23
C THR A 27 -16.55 -9.34 -31.79
N SER A 28 -16.36 -9.18 -30.48
CA SER A 28 -15.53 -8.09 -29.96
C SER A 28 -14.05 -8.49 -30.05
N THR A 29 -13.33 -7.89 -30.99
CA THR A 29 -11.87 -7.85 -30.99
C THR A 29 -11.43 -6.90 -29.86
N GLY A 30 -11.36 -7.42 -28.64
CA GLY A 30 -10.87 -6.69 -27.48
C GLY A 30 -9.37 -6.40 -27.60
N SER A 31 -9.03 -5.20 -28.08
CA SER A 31 -7.71 -4.61 -27.86
C SER A 31 -7.43 -4.55 -26.36
N VAL A 32 -6.32 -5.15 -25.91
CA VAL A 32 -5.82 -5.00 -24.54
C VAL A 32 -5.35 -3.56 -24.38
N ALA A 33 -6.27 -2.68 -24.00
CA ALA A 33 -5.95 -1.30 -23.67
C ALA A 33 -5.08 -1.29 -22.41
N SER A 34 -3.82 -0.89 -22.56
CA SER A 34 -2.96 -0.56 -21.43
C SER A 34 -3.63 0.56 -20.63
N THR A 35 -4.16 0.26 -19.44
CA THR A 35 -4.70 1.25 -18.52
C THR A 35 -3.54 2.06 -17.93
N ARG A 36 -3.08 3.04 -18.70
CA ARG A 36 -2.22 4.12 -18.21
C ARG A 36 -3.03 4.94 -17.20
N TRP A 37 -2.58 4.93 -15.95
CA TRP A 37 -3.16 5.71 -14.86
C TRP A 37 -3.21 7.22 -15.21
N VAL A 38 -4.38 7.84 -15.06
CA VAL A 38 -4.60 9.29 -15.27
C VAL A 38 -4.85 9.96 -13.91
N PRO A 39 -3.98 10.88 -13.45
CA PRO A 39 -4.16 11.57 -12.18
C PRO A 39 -5.42 12.44 -12.17
N GLY A 40 -6.25 12.28 -11.14
CA GLY A 40 -7.54 12.97 -11.00
C GLY A 40 -7.53 14.39 -10.45
N ASN A 41 -6.39 15.09 -10.37
CA ASN A 41 -6.37 16.50 -9.91
C ASN A 41 -5.14 17.27 -10.45
N ALA A 42 -5.37 18.10 -11.48
CA ALA A 42 -4.33 18.89 -12.14
C ALA A 42 -3.71 19.98 -11.24
N GLN A 43 -4.46 20.49 -10.25
CA GLN A 43 -4.02 21.62 -9.40
C GLN A 43 -2.83 21.25 -8.49
N ALA A 44 -2.84 20.08 -7.85
CA ALA A 44 -1.74 19.65 -6.99
C ALA A 44 -0.43 19.43 -7.77
N GLY A 45 -0.54 18.96 -9.03
CA GLY A 45 0.59 18.80 -9.93
C GLY A 45 1.23 20.13 -10.34
N GLN A 46 0.43 21.17 -10.58
CA GLN A 46 0.95 22.49 -10.94
C GLN A 46 1.63 23.21 -9.77
N VAL A 47 1.08 23.08 -8.55
CA VAL A 47 1.71 23.61 -7.33
C VAL A 47 3.06 22.95 -7.06
N LYS A 48 3.14 21.63 -7.24
CA LYS A 48 4.39 20.85 -7.09
C LYS A 48 5.46 21.24 -8.12
N ALA A 49 5.05 21.49 -9.37
CA ALA A 49 5.94 21.95 -10.43
C ALA A 49 6.48 23.38 -10.17
N GLY A 50 5.65 24.26 -9.61
CA GLY A 50 6.06 25.62 -9.23
C GLY A 50 7.13 25.63 -8.12
N LEU A 51 6.96 24.79 -7.09
CA LEU A 51 7.90 24.70 -5.97
C LEU A 51 9.21 23.99 -6.35
N ALA A 52 9.18 23.03 -7.28
CA ALA A 52 10.39 22.38 -7.79
C ALA A 52 11.32 23.36 -8.51
N LYS A 53 10.77 24.38 -9.18
CA LYS A 53 11.55 25.46 -9.83
C LYS A 53 12.25 26.41 -8.84
N GLN A 54 11.88 26.39 -7.56
CA GLN A 54 12.43 27.28 -6.53
C GLN A 54 13.54 26.62 -5.68
N ARG A 55 13.85 25.33 -5.89
CA ARG A 55 14.93 24.66 -5.16
C ARG A 55 16.28 24.97 -5.82
N PRO A 56 17.31 25.39 -5.07
CA PRO A 56 18.66 25.48 -5.61
C PRO A 56 19.10 24.09 -6.11
N PRO A 57 19.91 24.03 -7.17
CA PRO A 57 20.42 22.76 -7.68
C PRO A 57 21.14 22.01 -6.56
N ALA A 58 20.85 20.72 -6.42
CA ALA A 58 21.57 19.89 -5.48
C ALA A 58 23.06 19.90 -5.86
N LYS A 59 23.94 20.27 -4.93
CA LYS A 59 25.38 20.04 -5.10
C LYS A 59 25.60 18.54 -5.14
N LEU A 60 26.02 18.02 -6.29
CA LEU A 60 26.48 16.65 -6.43
C LEU A 60 27.79 16.53 -5.67
N ILE A 61 27.75 16.00 -4.44
CA ILE A 61 28.94 15.60 -3.72
C ILE A 61 29.34 14.24 -4.30
N THR A 62 30.40 14.23 -5.11
CA THR A 62 30.99 12.99 -5.59
C THR A 62 31.78 12.35 -4.46
N PHE A 63 31.17 11.37 -3.80
CA PHE A 63 31.91 10.46 -2.93
C PHE A 63 32.82 9.62 -3.84
N ARG A 64 34.14 9.70 -3.61
CA ARG A 64 35.10 8.74 -4.18
C ARG A 64 35.01 7.44 -3.40
N ASP A 65 33.84 6.81 -3.42
CA ASP A 65 33.68 5.48 -2.86
C ASP A 65 34.30 4.49 -3.83
N ARG A 66 35.04 3.53 -3.28
CA ARG A 66 35.45 2.32 -3.97
C ARG A 66 34.15 1.71 -4.53
N VAL A 67 33.97 1.73 -5.85
CA VAL A 67 32.81 1.10 -6.48
C VAL A 67 32.91 -0.39 -6.18
N VAL A 68 32.22 -0.83 -5.14
CA VAL A 68 31.92 -2.25 -4.94
C VAL A 68 30.95 -2.56 -6.07
N GLY A 69 31.48 -3.12 -7.15
CA GLY A 69 30.79 -3.27 -8.44
C GLY A 69 29.54 -4.14 -8.35
N GLY A 70 28.43 -3.56 -7.91
CA GLY A 70 27.10 -4.13 -8.00
C GLY A 70 26.25 -3.27 -8.93
N LEU A 71 25.83 -3.84 -10.06
CA LEU A 71 24.74 -3.24 -10.83
C LEU A 71 23.43 -3.38 -10.04
N PRO A 72 22.52 -2.39 -10.09
CA PRO A 72 21.21 -2.54 -9.48
C PRO A 72 20.51 -3.79 -10.02
N VAL A 73 20.15 -4.71 -9.13
CA VAL A 73 19.47 -5.97 -9.50
C VAL A 73 18.03 -5.75 -9.99
N LEU A 74 17.47 -4.57 -9.69
CA LEU A 74 16.16 -4.10 -10.16
C LEU A 74 16.29 -2.64 -10.65
N SER A 75 16.46 -2.46 -11.96
CA SER A 75 16.81 -1.15 -12.55
C SER A 75 15.73 -0.54 -13.46
N TYR A 76 14.90 -1.34 -14.13
CA TYR A 76 14.01 -0.87 -15.21
C TYR A 76 12.98 0.19 -14.78
N ARG A 77 12.46 0.13 -13.55
CA ARG A 77 11.55 1.15 -12.99
C ARG A 77 12.12 1.86 -11.75
N GLY A 78 13.33 1.50 -11.34
CA GLY A 78 13.87 1.80 -10.02
C GLY A 78 13.12 1.06 -8.89
N ALA A 79 13.72 1.05 -7.71
CA ALA A 79 13.16 0.44 -6.50
C ALA A 79 13.44 1.37 -5.32
N ALA A 80 12.67 2.46 -5.22
CA ALA A 80 12.77 3.38 -4.10
C ALA A 80 12.11 2.76 -2.87
N ASP A 81 12.77 2.89 -1.71
CA ASP A 81 12.32 2.39 -0.41
C ASP A 81 11.84 0.93 -0.47
N PRO A 82 12.67 -0.01 -0.97
CA PRO A 82 12.21 -1.36 -1.23
C PRO A 82 12.11 -2.17 0.06
N THR A 83 11.01 -2.90 0.20
CA THR A 83 10.93 -4.03 1.14
C THR A 83 11.01 -5.33 0.37
N VAL A 84 11.76 -6.30 0.90
CA VAL A 84 11.96 -7.62 0.28
C VAL A 84 11.54 -8.72 1.25
N ALA A 85 10.64 -9.59 0.83
CA ALA A 85 10.17 -10.73 1.61
C ALA A 85 10.36 -12.04 0.85
N ARG A 86 10.59 -13.13 1.60
CA ARG A 86 10.63 -14.49 1.05
C ARG A 86 9.22 -15.09 1.12
N TYR A 87 8.82 -15.79 0.07
CA TYR A 87 7.56 -16.54 0.01
C TYR A 87 7.78 -17.90 -0.67
N ALA A 88 6.74 -18.73 -0.79
CA ALA A 88 6.85 -20.07 -1.37
C ALA A 88 7.43 -20.07 -2.81
N GLY A 89 7.16 -19.03 -3.60
CA GLY A 89 7.65 -18.90 -4.98
C GLY A 89 9.02 -18.21 -5.12
N GLY A 90 9.72 -17.89 -4.02
CA GLY A 90 11.02 -17.22 -4.03
C GLY A 90 11.00 -15.94 -3.21
N TRP A 91 11.22 -14.81 -3.88
CA TRP A 91 11.34 -13.49 -3.28
C TRP A 91 10.41 -12.52 -3.98
N VAL A 92 9.87 -11.59 -3.19
CA VAL A 92 9.00 -10.51 -3.64
C VAL A 92 9.56 -9.20 -3.09
N ALA A 93 9.62 -8.18 -3.93
CA ALA A 93 10.04 -6.85 -3.58
C ALA A 93 8.90 -5.87 -3.86
N ILE A 94 8.57 -5.00 -2.91
CA ILE A 94 7.63 -3.88 -3.09
C ILE A 94 8.39 -2.57 -2.95
N SER A 95 8.04 -1.56 -3.75
CA SER A 95 8.70 -0.26 -3.74
C SER A 95 7.71 0.91 -3.72
N THR A 96 8.21 2.09 -3.41
CA THR A 96 7.50 3.36 -3.54
C THR A 96 7.01 3.58 -4.98
N GLY A 97 5.73 3.88 -5.16
CA GLY A 97 5.17 4.23 -6.47
C GLY A 97 3.67 3.99 -6.63
N PRO A 98 3.16 4.08 -7.87
CA PRO A 98 1.75 3.83 -8.19
C PRO A 98 1.33 2.39 -7.84
N GLY A 99 0.32 2.25 -6.97
CA GLY A 99 -0.21 0.97 -6.52
C GLY A 99 0.75 0.14 -5.65
N ALA A 100 1.88 0.70 -5.20
CA ALA A 100 3.01 -0.04 -4.63
C ALA A 100 3.56 -1.09 -5.65
N PRO A 101 4.39 -0.64 -6.62
CA PRO A 101 5.00 -1.49 -7.63
C PRO A 101 5.74 -2.67 -7.01
N ARG A 102 5.71 -3.81 -7.70
CA ARG A 102 6.23 -5.07 -7.17
C ARG A 102 6.98 -5.87 -8.23
N ALA A 103 7.99 -6.59 -7.78
CA ALA A 103 8.75 -7.54 -8.59
C ALA A 103 8.98 -8.84 -7.82
N ILE A 104 9.25 -9.92 -8.55
CA ILE A 104 9.59 -11.24 -7.99
C ILE A 104 10.92 -11.76 -8.54
N ALA A 105 11.59 -12.60 -7.77
CA ALA A 105 12.79 -13.30 -8.18
C ALA A 105 12.91 -14.66 -7.47
N THR A 106 13.61 -15.61 -8.07
CA THR A 106 13.91 -16.90 -7.41
C THR A 106 15.00 -16.76 -6.34
N GLN A 107 15.87 -15.75 -6.48
CA GLN A 107 16.96 -15.43 -5.55
C GLN A 107 16.98 -13.93 -5.25
N PRO A 108 17.49 -13.48 -4.08
CA PRO A 108 17.57 -12.06 -3.75
C PRO A 108 18.40 -11.25 -4.75
N GLY A 109 19.41 -11.88 -5.34
CA GLY A 109 20.27 -11.29 -6.37
C GLY A 109 19.58 -11.11 -7.74
N GLY A 110 18.34 -11.58 -7.89
CA GLY A 110 17.62 -11.55 -9.16
C GLY A 110 17.89 -12.78 -10.04
N PRO A 111 17.56 -12.71 -11.35
CA PRO A 111 16.94 -11.57 -12.02
C PRO A 111 15.54 -11.27 -11.45
N TRP A 112 15.20 -9.98 -11.36
CA TRP A 112 13.90 -9.53 -10.87
C TRP A 112 12.94 -9.26 -12.02
N GLN A 113 11.74 -9.83 -11.94
CA GLN A 113 10.65 -9.66 -12.89
C GLN A 113 9.54 -8.81 -12.28
N ASN A 114 9.18 -7.71 -12.94
CA ASN A 114 8.03 -6.90 -12.51
C ASN A 114 6.73 -7.68 -12.67
N ILE A 115 5.86 -7.56 -11.68
CA ILE A 115 4.48 -8.08 -11.69
C ILE A 115 3.51 -6.92 -11.42
N PRO A 116 2.18 -7.12 -11.55
CA PRO A 116 1.23 -6.07 -11.21
C PRO A 116 1.45 -5.51 -9.80
N SER A 117 1.19 -4.20 -9.64
CA SER A 117 1.28 -3.51 -8.35
C SER A 117 0.35 -4.15 -7.31
N ALA A 118 0.70 -4.02 -6.03
CA ALA A 118 -0.02 -4.70 -4.95
C ALA A 118 -1.43 -4.15 -4.71
N LEU A 119 -1.62 -2.83 -4.79
CA LEU A 119 -2.89 -2.14 -4.57
C LEU A 119 -3.53 -1.77 -5.91
N THR A 120 -4.69 -2.37 -6.19
CA THR A 120 -5.52 -2.05 -7.37
C THR A 120 -6.67 -1.10 -7.04
N THR A 121 -7.02 -0.98 -5.75
CA THR A 121 -7.97 -0.01 -5.22
C THR A 121 -7.28 0.94 -4.25
N GLN A 122 -7.87 2.11 -4.08
CA GLN A 122 -7.40 3.14 -3.16
C GLN A 122 -8.38 3.25 -2.00
N PRO A 123 -7.93 3.28 -0.74
CA PRO A 123 -8.83 3.52 0.38
C PRO A 123 -9.39 4.94 0.32
N SER A 124 -10.63 5.12 0.79
CA SER A 124 -11.36 6.39 0.66
C SER A 124 -10.68 7.60 1.33
N TRP A 125 -9.82 7.36 2.31
CA TRP A 125 -9.07 8.41 3.01
C TRP A 125 -7.80 8.87 2.29
N ALA A 126 -7.31 8.11 1.30
CA ALA A 126 -6.15 8.50 0.51
C ALA A 126 -6.55 9.43 -0.63
N LEU A 127 -5.65 10.35 -1.01
CA LEU A 127 -5.86 11.31 -2.10
C LEU A 127 -5.38 10.78 -3.47
N SER A 128 -4.43 9.86 -3.48
CA SER A 128 -3.86 9.32 -4.70
C SER A 128 -3.42 7.86 -4.52
N GLY A 129 -3.42 7.11 -5.62
CA GLY A 129 -2.96 5.72 -5.66
C GLY A 129 -1.43 5.61 -5.68
N ARG A 130 -0.73 6.59 -5.09
CA ARG A 130 0.74 6.61 -4.99
C ARG A 130 1.11 6.37 -3.54
N TYR A 131 1.86 5.29 -3.32
CA TYR A 131 2.19 4.81 -1.98
C TYR A 131 3.69 4.88 -1.77
N TRP A 132 4.12 5.27 -0.56
CA TRP A 132 5.53 5.45 -0.21
C TRP A 132 5.96 4.47 0.87
N ALA A 133 7.22 4.04 0.78
CA ALA A 133 7.97 3.25 1.75
C ALA A 133 7.14 2.10 2.31
N SER A 134 6.65 1.27 1.39
CA SER A 134 5.78 0.17 1.74
C SER A 134 6.57 -0.97 2.37
N ASP A 135 6.05 -1.51 3.46
CA ASP A 135 6.58 -2.67 4.16
C ASP A 135 5.67 -3.89 3.95
N LEU A 136 6.26 -5.02 3.57
CA LEU A 136 5.58 -6.26 3.24
C LEU A 136 6.04 -7.36 4.19
N VAL A 137 5.08 -7.94 4.91
CA VAL A 137 5.36 -9.01 5.87
C VAL A 137 4.25 -10.06 5.87
N GLU A 138 4.62 -11.31 6.14
CA GLU A 138 3.67 -12.37 6.43
C GLU A 138 3.48 -12.52 7.95
N VAL A 139 2.22 -12.47 8.40
CA VAL A 139 1.85 -12.66 9.81
C VAL A 139 0.75 -13.72 9.87
N ASN A 140 1.04 -14.86 10.50
CA ASN A 140 0.12 -15.99 10.68
C ASN A 140 -0.57 -16.46 9.37
N GLY A 141 0.17 -16.52 8.27
CA GLY A 141 -0.33 -16.96 6.96
C GLY A 141 -1.07 -15.89 6.15
N LEU A 142 -1.14 -14.65 6.66
CA LEU A 142 -1.72 -13.51 5.94
C LEU A 142 -0.62 -12.51 5.59
N TRP A 143 -0.64 -11.99 4.37
CA TRP A 143 0.27 -10.95 3.93
C TRP A 143 -0.29 -9.59 4.28
N LEU A 144 0.53 -8.80 4.96
CA LEU A 144 0.26 -7.42 5.34
C LEU A 144 1.16 -6.49 4.53
N LEU A 145 0.55 -5.48 3.93
CA LEU A 145 1.24 -4.38 3.26
C LEU A 145 0.96 -3.11 4.03
N TYR A 146 1.93 -2.64 4.80
CA TYR A 146 1.89 -1.31 5.39
C TYR A 146 2.37 -0.29 4.35
N PHE A 147 1.75 0.88 4.29
CA PHE A 147 2.09 1.88 3.29
C PHE A 147 1.78 3.28 3.76
N SER A 148 2.50 4.26 3.21
CA SER A 148 2.20 5.67 3.43
C SER A 148 1.40 6.23 2.25
N ALA A 149 0.27 6.89 2.51
CA ALA A 149 -0.56 7.51 1.48
C ALA A 149 -0.87 8.97 1.80
N GLU A 150 -0.98 9.78 0.75
CA GLU A 150 -1.34 11.21 0.85
C GLU A 150 -2.75 11.40 1.41
N VAL A 151 -2.90 12.36 2.30
CA VAL A 151 -4.17 12.72 2.94
C VAL A 151 -4.32 14.24 2.99
N SER A 152 -5.56 14.73 3.00
CA SER A 152 -5.83 16.16 3.17
C SER A 152 -5.85 16.56 4.66
N GLY A 153 -5.83 17.87 4.94
CA GLY A 153 -5.95 18.43 6.30
C GLY A 153 -4.64 18.62 7.08
N ILE A 154 -3.51 18.07 6.63
CA ILE A 154 -2.22 18.15 7.34
C ILE A 154 -1.06 18.68 6.50
N GLY A 155 -1.37 19.61 5.59
CA GLY A 155 -0.40 20.30 4.74
C GLY A 155 -0.12 19.60 3.40
N VAL A 156 0.68 20.25 2.56
CA VAL A 156 1.13 19.69 1.28
C VAL A 156 1.95 18.44 1.54
N ASP A 157 1.68 17.36 0.80
CA ASP A 157 2.37 16.07 0.96
C ASP A 157 2.20 15.44 2.37
N GLY A 158 1.18 15.86 3.12
CA GLY A 158 0.78 15.21 4.36
C GLY A 158 0.37 13.76 4.10
N ARG A 159 0.87 12.82 4.92
CA ARG A 159 0.61 11.38 4.74
C ARG A 159 0.21 10.71 6.04
N CYS A 160 -0.57 9.66 5.88
CA CYS A 160 -0.93 8.71 6.92
C CYS A 160 -0.52 7.30 6.50
N ILE A 161 -0.42 6.42 7.49
CA ILE A 161 -0.02 5.03 7.29
C ILE A 161 -1.27 4.16 7.29
N GLY A 162 -1.46 3.40 6.21
CA GLY A 162 -2.47 2.38 6.07
C GLY A 162 -1.88 0.97 6.19
N VAL A 163 -2.77 -0.01 6.19
CA VAL A 163 -2.44 -1.42 5.99
C VAL A 163 -3.40 -2.00 4.95
N ALA A 164 -2.91 -2.96 4.17
CA ALA A 164 -3.72 -3.77 3.29
C ALA A 164 -3.39 -5.25 3.49
N THR A 165 -4.32 -6.13 3.13
CA THR A 165 -4.17 -7.58 3.34
C THR A 165 -4.34 -8.39 2.06
N ALA A 166 -3.59 -9.47 1.93
CA ALA A 166 -3.78 -10.50 0.90
C ALA A 166 -3.43 -11.89 1.45
N THR A 167 -3.97 -12.95 0.83
CA THR A 167 -3.56 -14.34 1.11
C THR A 167 -2.34 -14.77 0.30
N ASP A 168 -2.00 -14.03 -0.75
CA ASP A 168 -0.87 -14.27 -1.64
C ASP A 168 -0.10 -12.95 -1.85
N PRO A 169 1.24 -12.92 -1.65
CA PRO A 169 2.02 -11.69 -1.78
C PRO A 169 2.13 -11.18 -3.21
N THR A 170 1.77 -12.00 -4.21
CA THR A 170 1.70 -11.67 -5.64
C THR A 170 0.28 -11.32 -6.09
N GLY A 171 -0.72 -11.54 -5.23
CA GLY A 171 -2.10 -11.16 -5.45
C GLY A 171 -2.37 -9.67 -5.25
N ALA A 172 -3.65 -9.30 -5.38
CA ALA A 172 -4.15 -7.96 -5.06
C ALA A 172 -4.38 -7.83 -3.55
N PHE A 173 -3.93 -6.71 -2.98
CA PHE A 173 -4.10 -6.36 -1.58
C PHE A 173 -5.35 -5.50 -1.41
N VAL A 174 -6.12 -5.79 -0.36
CA VAL A 174 -7.32 -5.02 0.01
C VAL A 174 -6.95 -4.05 1.14
N PRO A 175 -7.00 -2.73 0.92
CA PRO A 175 -6.66 -1.75 1.95
C PRO A 175 -7.77 -1.63 3.00
N ASP A 176 -7.39 -1.34 4.24
CA ASP A 176 -8.34 -0.94 5.29
C ASP A 176 -8.82 0.50 5.05
N GLU A 177 -10.14 0.70 5.17
CA GLU A 177 -10.80 2.01 5.07
C GLU A 177 -10.53 2.91 6.28
N ARG A 178 -9.81 2.41 7.30
CA ARG A 178 -9.33 3.18 8.43
C ARG A 178 -7.80 3.17 8.50
N PRO A 179 -7.13 4.34 8.58
CA PRO A 179 -5.67 4.39 8.68
C PRO A 179 -5.18 3.80 10.00
N LEU A 180 -4.03 3.12 9.96
CA LEU A 180 -3.36 2.59 11.15
C LEU A 180 -2.76 3.72 11.99
N VAL A 181 -2.06 4.66 11.35
CA VAL A 181 -1.47 5.83 12.01
C VAL A 181 -1.77 7.08 11.21
N CYS A 182 -2.36 8.09 11.86
CA CYS A 182 -2.69 9.36 11.22
C CYS A 182 -2.80 10.47 12.28
N PRO A 183 -2.24 11.68 12.05
CA PRO A 183 -2.53 12.84 12.90
C PRO A 183 -4.04 13.13 12.95
N ARG A 184 -4.51 13.60 14.10
CA ARG A 184 -5.95 13.85 14.32
C ARG A 184 -6.50 14.97 13.45
N GLU A 185 -5.63 15.84 12.96
CA GLU A 185 -5.95 16.98 12.12
C GLU A 185 -6.16 16.59 10.65
N ALA A 186 -5.80 15.36 10.25
CA ALA A 186 -6.01 14.87 8.90
C ALA A 186 -7.50 14.63 8.62
N VAL A 187 -7.92 14.86 7.37
CA VAL A 187 -9.26 14.51 6.90
C VAL A 187 -9.28 13.03 6.54
N ALA A 188 -9.41 12.20 7.57
CA ALA A 188 -9.51 10.74 7.48
C ALA A 188 -10.31 10.20 8.68
N PRO A 189 -10.80 8.94 8.63
CA PRO A 189 -11.29 8.28 9.83
C PRO A 189 -10.23 8.30 10.93
N ARG A 190 -10.66 8.41 12.20
CA ARG A 190 -9.74 8.40 13.33
C ARG A 190 -8.85 7.17 13.27
N ALA A 191 -7.54 7.34 13.23
CA ALA A 191 -6.63 6.21 13.15
C ALA A 191 -6.76 5.22 14.32
N TYR A 192 -6.25 4.01 14.15
CA TYR A 192 -6.19 3.01 15.22
C TYR A 192 -5.16 3.38 16.30
N ASP A 193 -4.00 3.91 15.90
CA ASP A 193 -3.03 4.49 16.83
C ASP A 193 -3.51 5.83 17.41
N ARG A 194 -3.58 5.88 18.74
CA ARG A 194 -3.79 7.10 19.51
C ARG A 194 -2.45 7.77 19.80
N MET A 195 -1.81 8.29 18.76
CA MET A 195 -0.57 9.06 18.90
C MET A 195 -0.68 10.02 20.09
N LYS A 196 0.22 9.86 21.08
CA LYS A 196 0.31 10.80 22.21
C LYS A 196 0.50 12.22 21.69
N ARG A 197 0.08 13.20 22.50
CA ARG A 197 0.28 14.61 22.19
C ARG A 197 1.74 14.84 21.82
N ARG A 198 1.92 15.36 20.61
CA ARG A 198 3.22 15.70 20.06
C ARG A 198 3.73 16.95 20.77
N ASP A 199 5.04 17.02 21.03
CA ASP A 199 5.64 18.21 21.61
C ASP A 199 5.37 19.45 20.75
N ARG A 200 5.23 20.63 21.38
CA ARG A 200 4.82 21.88 20.73
C ARG A 200 5.72 22.28 19.56
N GLY A 201 6.99 21.88 19.59
CA GLY A 201 7.99 22.16 18.55
C GLY A 201 8.04 21.15 17.40
N MET A 202 7.21 20.09 17.42
CA MET A 202 7.24 19.08 16.37
C MET A 202 6.30 19.43 15.21
N PRO A 203 6.70 19.17 13.95
CA PRO A 203 5.85 19.42 12.80
C PRO A 203 4.59 18.56 12.78
N ARG A 204 3.57 19.01 12.04
CA ARG A 204 2.27 18.34 11.88
C ARG A 204 2.06 17.71 10.49
N GLN A 205 3.13 17.51 9.73
CA GLN A 205 3.11 17.12 8.31
C GLN A 205 2.77 15.63 8.07
N GLY A 206 2.26 14.90 9.07
CA GLY A 206 1.94 13.47 8.92
C GLY A 206 2.99 12.50 9.45
N VAL A 207 2.88 11.27 8.94
CA VAL A 207 3.70 10.10 9.28
C VAL A 207 3.93 9.27 8.02
N ILE A 208 5.12 8.68 7.88
CA ILE A 208 5.46 7.77 6.78
C ILE A 208 6.46 6.70 7.24
N ASP A 209 6.92 5.89 6.29
CA ASP A 209 7.96 4.87 6.41
C ASP A 209 7.62 3.82 7.48
N PRO A 210 6.47 3.13 7.33
CA PRO A 210 6.16 2.01 8.20
C PRO A 210 7.20 0.90 8.07
N GLU A 211 7.52 0.25 9.19
CA GLU A 211 8.23 -1.02 9.23
C GLU A 211 7.62 -1.92 10.30
N TYR A 212 7.35 -3.17 9.95
CA TYR A 212 6.93 -4.18 10.89
C TYR A 212 8.14 -4.85 11.52
N PHE A 213 8.17 -4.86 12.86
CA PHE A 213 9.17 -5.56 13.64
C PHE A 213 8.52 -6.60 14.55
N ARG A 214 9.03 -7.84 14.53
CA ARG A 214 8.62 -8.90 15.45
C ARG A 214 9.69 -9.16 16.50
N ASP A 215 9.32 -8.98 17.77
CA ASP A 215 10.23 -9.17 18.89
C ASP A 215 10.29 -10.64 19.39
N ARG A 216 11.23 -10.92 20.30
CA ARG A 216 11.28 -12.14 21.11
C ARG A 216 9.93 -12.34 21.81
N GLY A 217 9.38 -13.54 21.75
CA GLY A 217 8.07 -13.84 22.32
C GLY A 217 6.91 -13.58 21.37
N GLY A 218 7.18 -13.08 20.16
CA GLY A 218 6.21 -13.03 19.06
C GLY A 218 5.37 -11.76 19.00
N GLN A 219 5.57 -10.82 19.92
CA GLN A 219 4.91 -9.50 19.89
C GLN A 219 5.34 -8.73 18.63
N GLY A 220 4.35 -8.28 17.85
CA GLY A 220 4.56 -7.43 16.68
C GLY A 220 4.52 -5.95 17.05
N TYR A 221 5.29 -5.14 16.34
CA TYR A 221 5.33 -3.69 16.46
C TYR A 221 5.33 -3.06 15.08
N LEU A 222 4.73 -1.89 14.96
CA LEU A 222 4.94 -1.01 13.82
C LEU A 222 5.85 0.13 14.25
N LEU A 223 6.96 0.29 13.53
CA LEU A 223 7.78 1.48 13.54
C LEU A 223 7.37 2.43 12.42
N TYR A 224 7.56 3.71 12.65
CA TYR A 224 7.35 4.72 11.61
C TYR A 224 7.98 6.05 11.99
N ARG A 225 8.14 6.94 11.00
CA ARG A 225 8.68 8.29 11.23
C ARG A 225 7.61 9.38 11.17
N THR A 226 7.79 10.44 11.95
CA THR A 226 6.99 11.67 11.82
C THR A 226 7.54 12.58 10.73
N GLN A 227 6.68 13.14 9.88
CA GLN A 227 7.11 14.04 8.82
C GLN A 227 7.57 15.42 9.34
N GLY A 228 8.58 15.99 8.67
CA GLY A 228 9.12 17.34 8.91
C GLY A 228 10.47 17.38 9.63
N ARG A 229 10.88 18.58 10.06
CA ARG A 229 12.08 18.82 10.89
C ARG A 229 11.69 19.64 12.13
N PRO A 230 11.98 19.19 13.36
CA PRO A 230 12.58 17.89 13.71
C PRO A 230 11.70 16.70 13.32
N SER A 231 12.32 15.52 13.20
CA SER A 231 11.62 14.24 12.98
C SER A 231 11.94 13.26 14.09
N SER A 232 11.06 12.26 14.24
CA SER A 232 11.15 11.22 15.25
C SER A 232 10.79 9.86 14.67
N ILE A 233 11.42 8.80 15.19
CA ILE A 233 10.94 7.42 15.02
C ILE A 233 10.06 7.07 16.20
N ARG A 234 8.92 6.47 15.91
CA ARG A 234 7.94 6.03 16.89
C ARG A 234 7.69 4.54 16.72
N ILE A 235 7.24 3.90 17.79
CA ILE A 235 6.87 2.49 17.81
C ILE A 235 5.50 2.31 18.45
N VAL A 236 4.68 1.42 17.91
CA VAL A 236 3.38 1.03 18.46
C VAL A 236 3.23 -0.48 18.45
N ALA A 237 2.76 -1.05 19.55
CA ALA A 237 2.46 -2.49 19.62
C ALA A 237 1.25 -2.84 18.75
N LEU A 238 1.36 -3.94 18.01
CA LEU A 238 0.30 -4.46 17.16
C LEU A 238 -0.40 -5.65 17.84
N PRO A 239 -1.69 -5.87 17.55
CA PRO A 239 -2.34 -7.15 17.83
C PRO A 239 -1.57 -8.34 17.21
N ALA A 240 -1.84 -9.54 17.70
CA ALA A 240 -1.12 -10.76 17.31
C ALA A 240 -1.22 -11.11 15.82
N ASP A 241 -2.24 -10.61 15.13
CA ASP A 241 -2.44 -10.77 13.69
C ASP A 241 -1.82 -9.63 12.87
N GLY A 242 -1.11 -8.69 13.51
CA GLY A 242 -0.48 -7.54 12.88
C GLY A 242 -1.46 -6.48 12.37
N ARG A 243 -2.77 -6.73 12.43
CA ARG A 243 -3.78 -5.82 11.92
C ARG A 243 -4.13 -4.78 12.97
N PRO A 244 -4.45 -3.54 12.55
CA PRO A 244 -4.98 -2.54 13.46
C PRO A 244 -6.24 -3.05 14.16
N GLY A 245 -6.33 -2.88 15.48
CA GLY A 245 -7.48 -3.38 16.24
C GLY A 245 -7.54 -2.86 17.67
N GLY A 246 -8.72 -2.95 18.29
CA GLY A 246 -8.89 -2.74 19.74
C GLY A 246 -8.76 -1.29 20.25
N GLY A 247 -8.45 -0.32 19.38
CA GLY A 247 -8.54 1.12 19.66
C GLY A 247 -7.75 1.62 20.87
N LYS A 248 -6.81 0.83 21.42
CA LYS A 248 -5.96 1.15 22.58
C LYS A 248 -4.49 1.32 22.20
N ALA A 249 -4.13 1.03 20.96
CA ALA A 249 -2.78 1.22 20.45
C ALA A 249 -2.34 2.66 20.65
N GLN A 250 -1.16 2.85 21.23
CA GLN A 250 -0.60 4.17 21.50
C GLN A 250 0.90 4.14 21.25
N SER A 251 1.32 4.83 20.20
CA SER A 251 2.71 4.96 19.84
C SER A 251 3.51 5.78 20.85
N THR A 252 4.75 5.36 21.07
CA THR A 252 5.75 6.08 21.86
C THR A 252 6.92 6.49 20.97
N GLU A 253 7.53 7.62 21.27
CA GLU A 253 8.74 8.08 20.60
C GLU A 253 9.94 7.27 21.06
N LEU A 254 10.72 6.73 20.11
CA LEU A 254 11.97 6.03 20.39
C LEU A 254 13.18 6.95 20.31
N VAL A 255 13.24 7.75 19.26
CA VAL A 255 14.37 8.67 19.00
C VAL A 255 13.88 9.88 18.24
N ARG A 256 14.54 11.03 18.47
CA ARG A 256 14.30 12.30 17.79
C ARG A 256 15.60 12.92 17.32
N ARG A 257 15.54 13.59 16.18
CA ARG A 257 16.66 14.39 15.66
C ARG A 257 16.16 15.77 15.24
N GLY A 258 17.00 16.79 15.43
CA GLY A 258 16.75 18.14 14.91
C GLY A 258 16.55 18.19 13.38
N GLY A 259 17.21 17.27 12.67
CA GLY A 259 17.07 17.07 11.23
C GLY A 259 16.07 15.98 10.85
N VAL A 260 16.36 15.29 9.74
CA VAL A 260 15.59 14.13 9.28
C VAL A 260 16.24 12.84 9.78
N ILE A 261 15.41 11.95 10.32
CA ILE A 261 15.61 10.50 10.49
C ILE A 261 14.38 9.84 9.89
N GLU A 262 14.59 8.82 9.06
CA GLU A 262 13.54 8.22 8.25
C GLU A 262 13.84 6.74 7.99
N ASN A 263 12.95 6.06 7.25
CA ASN A 263 13.11 4.66 6.86
C ASN A 263 13.63 3.73 7.98
N PRO A 264 12.91 3.62 9.12
CA PRO A 264 13.36 2.79 10.21
C PRO A 264 13.41 1.32 9.79
N THR A 265 14.44 0.61 10.22
CA THR A 265 14.48 -0.86 10.19
C THR A 265 15.04 -1.37 11.51
N MET A 266 14.29 -2.19 12.21
CA MET A 266 14.72 -2.77 13.48
C MET A 266 15.13 -4.22 13.31
N ALA A 267 16.34 -4.53 13.74
CA ALA A 267 16.83 -5.90 13.83
C ALA A 267 17.19 -6.24 15.28
N ARG A 268 16.87 -7.46 15.71
CA ARG A 268 17.43 -8.02 16.95
C ARG A 268 18.70 -8.79 16.66
N ARG A 269 19.75 -8.57 17.46
CA ARG A 269 21.01 -9.31 17.45
C ARG A 269 21.33 -9.76 18.88
N GLY A 270 21.07 -11.04 19.18
CA GLY A 270 21.20 -11.58 20.53
C GLY A 270 20.25 -10.87 21.51
N LYS A 271 20.84 -10.15 22.48
CA LYS A 271 20.15 -9.35 23.50
C LYS A 271 19.99 -7.86 23.12
N GLN A 272 20.50 -7.46 21.95
CA GLN A 272 20.49 -6.06 21.50
C GLN A 272 19.45 -5.84 20.40
N TYR A 273 18.91 -4.62 20.36
CA TYR A 273 18.13 -4.09 19.23
C TYR A 273 19.00 -3.09 18.48
N VAL A 274 19.02 -3.22 17.15
CA VAL A 274 19.72 -2.32 16.23
C VAL A 274 18.66 -1.64 15.38
N LEU A 275 18.58 -0.32 15.46
CA LEU A 275 17.71 0.50 14.64
C LEU A 275 18.55 1.19 13.56
N LEU A 276 18.22 0.94 12.30
CA LEU A 276 18.80 1.61 11.12
C LEU A 276 17.82 2.72 10.70
N THR A 277 18.34 3.90 10.35
CA THR A 277 17.59 5.10 9.92
C THR A 277 18.43 6.01 9.04
#